data_AF-A0A963E2H1-F1
#
_entry.id   AF-A0A963E2H1-F1
#
_cell.length_a   1.000
_cell.length_b   1.000
_cell.length_c   1.000
_cell.angle_alpha   90.00
_cell.angle_beta   90.00
_cell.angle_gamma   90.00
#
_symmetry.space_group_name_H-M   'P 1'
#
loop_
_entity.id
_entity.type
_entity.pdbx_description
1 polymer ?
#
loop_
_entity_poly.entity_id
_entity_poly.type
_entity_poly.pdbx_seq_one_letter_code
_entity_poly.pdbx_strand_id
1 'polypeptide(L)'
;MAEASEGDARTLGHFRQILLWPLQLMPLRATSQIHRHWEWLEEARPDNPWREVDDEFTEDPAGFQQRHYSEFVTFLPHVQRFLYGEGRSRGATPGESPIRVFRRHDIARVRCTYPDPAFAPTEFEIAHIDLYFFFDLDIAVLNVELHASDIALEYAQETLFRLGRAYPTYWEPNGDPGHCL
;
A
#
# COMPACT_ATOMS: atom_id res chain seq x y z
N MET A 1 -45.20 17.79 -7.80
CA MET A 1 -43.86 18.32 -7.51
C MET A 1 -43.40 17.62 -6.24
N ALA A 2 -42.64 16.54 -6.39
CA ALA A 2 -41.99 15.89 -5.26
C ALA A 2 -40.68 16.64 -5.03
N GLU A 3 -40.58 17.33 -3.90
CA GLU A 3 -39.29 17.78 -3.37
C GLU A 3 -38.44 16.54 -3.12
N ALA A 4 -37.38 16.38 -3.91
CA ALA A 4 -36.31 15.48 -3.55
C ALA A 4 -35.72 16.02 -2.23
N SER A 5 -35.88 15.26 -1.16
CA SER A 5 -35.16 15.47 0.10
C SER A 5 -33.66 15.54 -0.24
N GLU A 6 -33.05 16.72 -0.11
CA GLU A 6 -31.60 16.85 0.08
C GLU A 6 -31.23 16.00 1.30
N GLY A 7 -30.81 14.77 1.04
CA GLY A 7 -30.20 13.94 2.07
C GLY A 7 -28.98 14.69 2.56
N ASP A 8 -28.96 15.02 3.86
CA ASP A 8 -27.88 15.71 4.54
C ASP A 8 -26.53 15.09 4.13
N ALA A 9 -25.81 15.79 3.24
CA ALA A 9 -24.60 15.29 2.61
C ALA A 9 -23.52 15.23 3.68
N ARG A 10 -23.43 14.08 4.35
CA ARG A 10 -22.47 13.87 5.44
C ARG A 10 -21.06 14.01 4.91
N THR A 11 -20.34 15.02 5.37
CA THR A 11 -18.92 15.22 5.05
C THR A 11 -18.05 14.54 6.12
N LEU A 12 -17.04 13.80 5.69
CA LEU A 12 -15.99 13.25 6.53
C LEU A 12 -14.82 14.25 6.58
N GLY A 13 -14.50 14.76 7.76
CA GLY A 13 -13.38 15.70 7.92
C GLY A 13 -12.01 15.07 7.58
N HIS A 14 -11.86 13.77 7.78
CA HIS A 14 -10.68 13.02 7.34
C HIS A 14 -11.06 11.60 6.91
N PHE A 15 -10.59 11.22 5.73
CA PHE A 15 -10.70 9.88 5.18
C PHE A 15 -9.30 9.33 4.91
N ARG A 16 -9.06 8.08 5.30
CA ARG A 16 -7.80 7.37 5.07
C ARG A 16 -8.11 5.92 4.74
N GLN A 17 -7.48 5.40 3.70
CA GLN A 17 -7.62 4.02 3.28
C GLN A 17 -6.24 3.43 3.01
N ILE A 18 -6.00 2.25 3.59
CA ILE A 18 -4.79 1.45 3.37
C ILE A 18 -5.21 0.26 2.52
N LEU A 19 -4.62 0.15 1.34
CA LEU A 19 -4.87 -0.90 0.37
C LEU A 19 -3.72 -1.90 0.47
N LEU A 20 -4.04 -3.17 0.77
CA LEU A 20 -3.06 -4.24 0.81
C LEU A 20 -3.36 -5.21 -0.33
N TRP A 21 -2.63 -5.07 -1.43
CA TRP A 21 -2.83 -5.87 -2.62
C TRP A 21 -1.76 -6.96 -2.73
N PRO A 22 -2.11 -8.24 -2.48
CA PRO A 22 -1.19 -9.34 -2.70
C PRO A 22 -1.03 -9.56 -4.20
N LEU A 23 0.21 -9.56 -4.66
CA LEU A 23 0.61 -9.74 -6.05
C LEU A 23 1.40 -11.05 -6.15
N GLN A 24 0.95 -11.95 -7.03
CA GLN A 24 1.73 -13.12 -7.39
C GLN A 24 2.91 -12.71 -8.29
N LEU A 25 4.12 -13.08 -7.89
CA LEU A 25 5.33 -12.81 -8.66
C LEU A 25 5.53 -13.91 -9.70
N MET A 26 5.70 -13.50 -10.95
CA MET A 26 5.95 -14.43 -12.05
C MET A 26 7.47 -14.66 -12.19
N PRO A 27 7.91 -15.91 -12.50
CA PRO A 27 9.33 -16.23 -12.63
C PRO A 27 10.05 -15.30 -13.62
N LEU A 28 11.13 -14.65 -13.16
CA LEU A 28 11.93 -13.74 -14.01
C LEU A 28 12.83 -14.50 -15.00
N ARG A 29 13.18 -15.75 -14.68
CA ARG A 29 14.06 -16.62 -15.48
C ARG A 29 13.54 -18.05 -15.41
N ALA A 30 13.24 -18.66 -16.56
CA ALA A 30 12.62 -19.99 -16.61
C ALA A 30 13.44 -21.13 -15.97
N THR A 31 14.73 -20.92 -15.69
CA THR A 31 15.66 -21.95 -15.21
C THR A 31 16.11 -21.81 -13.76
N SER A 32 15.69 -20.76 -13.04
CA SER A 32 16.03 -20.59 -11.61
C SER A 32 14.90 -21.14 -10.75
N GLN A 33 15.25 -21.87 -9.69
CA GLN A 33 14.27 -22.33 -8.70
C GLN A 33 14.01 -21.29 -7.60
N ILE A 34 14.97 -20.38 -7.36
CA ILE A 34 14.85 -19.31 -6.38
C ILE A 34 14.97 -17.97 -7.13
N HIS A 35 14.02 -17.08 -6.89
CA HIS A 35 13.98 -15.75 -7.48
C HIS A 35 14.02 -14.68 -6.40
N ARG A 36 15.06 -13.86 -6.42
CA ARG A 36 15.15 -12.66 -5.59
C ARG A 36 14.54 -11.49 -6.35
N HIS A 37 13.21 -11.43 -6.40
CA HIS A 37 12.50 -10.46 -7.24
C HIS A 37 12.85 -8.99 -6.94
N TRP A 38 13.19 -8.70 -5.68
CA TRP A 38 13.62 -7.36 -5.24
C TRP A 38 14.95 -6.90 -5.84
N GLU A 39 15.86 -7.80 -6.25
CA GLU A 39 17.15 -7.42 -6.85
C GLU A 39 16.95 -6.58 -8.12
N TRP A 40 15.84 -6.81 -8.83
CA TRP A 40 15.47 -6.02 -10.00
C TRP A 40 15.14 -4.55 -9.67
N LEU A 41 14.70 -4.28 -8.43
CA LEU A 41 14.44 -2.94 -7.91
C LEU A 41 15.65 -2.32 -7.22
N GLU A 42 16.63 -3.12 -6.79
CA GLU A 42 17.92 -2.60 -6.29
C GLU A 42 18.80 -2.07 -7.42
N GLU A 43 18.68 -2.64 -8.62
CA GLU A 43 19.43 -2.16 -9.77
C GLU A 43 19.12 -0.67 -10.04
N ALA A 44 20.14 0.16 -9.83
CA ALA A 44 20.07 1.60 -10.09
C ALA A 44 19.96 1.85 -11.60
N ARG A 45 18.73 1.97 -12.08
CA ARG A 45 18.40 2.37 -13.44
C ARG A 45 17.87 3.82 -13.40
N PRO A 46 18.12 4.64 -14.44
CA PRO A 46 17.68 6.04 -14.46
C PRO A 46 16.17 6.20 -14.18
N ASP A 47 15.37 5.24 -14.65
CA ASP A 47 13.92 5.26 -14.56
C ASP A 47 13.36 4.42 -13.39
N ASN A 48 14.20 3.99 -12.44
CA ASN A 48 13.75 3.21 -11.28
C ASN A 48 13.40 4.15 -10.11
N PRO A 49 12.11 4.33 -9.75
CA PRO A 49 11.68 5.21 -8.67
C PRO A 49 11.68 4.56 -7.28
N TRP A 50 11.91 3.24 -7.20
CA TRP A 50 11.84 2.49 -5.95
C TRP A 50 13.11 2.65 -5.13
N ARG A 51 12.96 2.87 -3.82
CA ARG A 51 14.07 2.95 -2.87
C ARG A 51 13.80 2.01 -1.72
N GLU A 52 14.80 1.22 -1.34
CA GLU A 52 14.69 0.35 -0.19
C GLU A 52 14.52 1.17 1.10
N VAL A 53 13.67 0.67 1.99
CA VAL A 53 13.47 1.19 3.34
C VAL A 53 14.24 0.27 4.30
N ASP A 54 15.49 0.63 4.59
CA ASP A 54 16.39 -0.16 5.44
C ASP A 54 16.00 -0.13 6.93
N ASP A 55 15.37 0.96 7.39
CA ASP A 55 14.89 1.11 8.76
C ASP A 55 13.65 2.03 8.79
N GLU A 56 12.50 1.52 9.24
CA GLU A 56 11.31 2.35 9.51
C GLU A 56 11.53 3.25 10.73
N PHE A 57 12.47 2.88 11.61
CA PHE A 57 13.01 3.76 12.64
C PHE A 57 14.06 4.66 11.98
N THR A 58 13.59 5.74 11.37
CA THR A 58 14.41 6.72 10.67
C THR A 58 15.61 7.14 11.53
N GLU A 59 16.81 7.27 10.94
CA GLU A 59 17.99 7.81 11.65
C GLU A 59 17.75 9.23 12.20
N ASP A 60 16.72 9.93 11.68
CA ASP A 60 16.23 11.22 12.16
C ASP A 60 15.18 11.05 13.29
N PRO A 61 15.47 11.49 14.53
CA PRO A 61 14.52 11.48 15.63
C PRO A 61 13.21 12.25 15.36
N ALA A 62 13.21 13.22 14.44
CA ALA A 62 12.00 13.93 14.02
C ALA A 62 11.05 13.06 13.18
N GLY A 63 11.54 11.95 12.61
CA GLY A 63 10.75 10.94 11.92
C GLY A 63 10.08 9.93 12.85
N PHE A 64 10.42 9.94 14.14
CA PHE A 64 9.84 9.02 15.13
C PHE A 64 8.39 9.42 15.45
N GLN A 65 7.45 8.60 15.00
CA GLN A 65 6.03 8.81 15.21
C GLN A 65 5.54 8.01 16.43
N GLN A 66 4.49 8.50 17.10
CA GLN A 66 3.85 7.81 18.23
C GLN A 66 3.47 6.35 17.90
N ARG A 67 3.15 6.05 16.64
CA ARG A 67 2.87 4.70 16.19
C ARG A 67 4.03 3.72 16.43
N HIS A 68 5.28 4.15 16.21
CA HIS A 68 6.47 3.31 16.38
C HIS A 68 6.68 2.93 17.85
N TYR A 69 6.34 3.85 18.78
CA TYR A 69 6.32 3.55 20.21
C TYR A 69 5.24 2.51 20.55
N SER A 70 4.04 2.68 20.00
CA SER A 70 2.95 1.73 20.20
C SER A 70 3.31 0.33 19.68
N GLU A 71 3.89 0.23 18.49
CA GLU A 71 4.37 -1.02 17.89
C GLU A 71 5.39 -1.72 18.79
N PHE A 72 6.39 -0.98 19.28
CA PHE A 72 7.42 -1.51 20.17
C PHE A 72 6.85 -2.09 21.48
N VAL A 73 5.86 -1.43 22.07
CA VAL A 73 5.27 -1.88 23.35
C VAL A 73 4.24 -3.01 23.16
N THR A 74 3.57 -3.05 22.01
CA THR A 74 2.44 -3.98 21.78
C THR A 74 2.82 -5.25 21.05
N PHE A 75 3.79 -5.21 20.13
CA PHE A 75 4.15 -6.39 19.34
C PHE A 75 4.96 -7.39 20.16
N LEU A 76 4.60 -8.66 20.03
CA LEU A 76 5.35 -9.74 20.65
C LEU A 76 6.77 -9.82 20.03
N PRO A 77 7.79 -10.26 20.78
CA PRO A 77 9.18 -10.27 20.29
C PRO A 77 9.42 -11.05 18.99
N HIS A 78 8.60 -12.05 18.67
CA HIS A 78 8.71 -12.77 17.41
C HIS A 78 8.12 -11.99 16.22
N VAL A 79 7.06 -11.20 16.45
CA VAL A 79 6.49 -10.29 15.43
C VAL A 79 7.49 -9.19 15.12
N GLN A 80 8.12 -8.61 16.14
CA GLN A 80 9.17 -7.60 15.96
C GLN A 80 10.35 -8.14 15.15
N ARG A 81 10.83 -9.35 15.47
CA ARG A 81 11.91 -10.00 14.71
C ARG A 81 11.53 -10.31 13.26
N PHE A 82 10.27 -10.65 13.02
CA PHE A 82 9.78 -10.90 11.66
C PHE A 82 9.68 -9.62 10.83
N LEU A 83 9.20 -8.51 11.41
CA LEU A 83 9.03 -7.24 10.71
C LEU A 83 10.34 -6.49 10.52
N TYR A 84 11.15 -6.40 11.57
CA TYR A 84 12.34 -5.54 11.62
C TYR A 84 13.68 -6.32 11.61
N GLY A 85 13.64 -7.66 11.63
CA GLY A 85 14.84 -8.48 11.78
C GLY A 85 15.40 -8.49 13.20
N GLU A 86 16.58 -9.07 13.37
CA GLU A 86 17.33 -9.00 14.63
C GLU A 86 18.24 -7.76 14.60
N GLY A 87 17.90 -6.75 15.40
CA GLY A 87 18.67 -5.50 15.50
C GLY A 87 20.17 -5.76 15.69
N ARG A 88 21.01 -4.90 15.08
CA ARG A 88 22.48 -4.98 15.04
C ARG A 88 23.11 -4.97 16.44
N SER A 89 23.04 -6.07 17.18
CA SER A 89 23.83 -6.28 18.38
C SER A 89 25.28 -6.48 17.98
N ARG A 90 26.18 -5.62 18.48
CA ARG A 90 27.63 -5.70 18.24
C ARG A 90 28.14 -7.12 18.54
N GLY A 91 28.39 -7.90 17.49
CA GLY A 91 29.05 -9.21 17.56
C GLY A 91 28.22 -10.42 17.15
N ALA A 92 26.92 -10.28 16.85
CA ALA A 92 26.13 -11.35 16.23
C ALA A 92 26.09 -11.15 14.70
N THR A 93 26.25 -12.24 13.93
CA THR A 93 25.90 -12.23 12.50
C THR A 93 24.44 -11.80 12.38
N PRO A 94 24.12 -10.71 11.66
CA PRO A 94 22.75 -10.22 11.55
C PRO A 94 21.82 -11.30 11.02
N GLY A 95 20.69 -11.52 11.67
CA GLY A 95 19.52 -12.12 11.02
C GLY A 95 18.82 -11.02 10.24
N GLU A 96 19.03 -10.96 8.93
CA GLU A 96 18.31 -10.02 8.04
C GLU A 96 16.80 -10.23 8.19
N SER A 97 16.01 -9.15 8.10
CA SER A 97 14.55 -9.27 8.10
C SER A 97 14.13 -10.17 6.94
N PRO A 98 13.21 -11.14 7.16
CA PRO A 98 12.64 -11.95 6.07
C PRO A 98 11.72 -11.11 5.15
N ILE A 99 11.64 -9.80 5.36
CA ILE A 99 10.91 -8.84 4.57
C ILE A 99 11.87 -7.77 4.05
N ARG A 100 11.74 -7.42 2.76
CA ARG A 100 12.36 -6.22 2.20
C ARG A 100 11.28 -5.29 1.69
N VAL A 101 11.37 -4.01 2.05
CA VAL A 101 10.36 -3.00 1.72
C VAL A 101 10.96 -1.99 0.77
N PHE A 102 10.27 -1.73 -0.33
CA PHE A 102 10.65 -0.69 -1.29
C PHE A 102 9.57 0.38 -1.33
N ARG A 103 9.94 1.63 -1.09
CA ARG A 103 9.03 2.77 -1.16
C ARG A 103 9.16 3.52 -2.48
N ARG A 104 8.01 3.93 -2.99
CA ARG A 104 7.88 4.79 -4.17
C ARG A 104 7.45 6.19 -3.74
N HIS A 105 8.19 7.22 -4.18
CA HIS A 105 8.02 8.62 -3.72
C HIS A 105 7.60 9.59 -4.84
N ASP A 106 7.61 9.16 -6.10
CA ASP A 106 7.29 9.99 -7.28
C ASP A 106 5.78 10.15 -7.54
N ILE A 107 4.93 9.49 -6.75
CA ILE A 107 3.47 9.55 -6.88
C ILE A 107 2.88 10.27 -5.66
N ALA A 108 2.31 11.45 -5.89
CA ALA A 108 1.72 12.27 -4.83
C ALA A 108 0.19 12.13 -4.73
N ARG A 109 -0.49 11.73 -5.81
CA ARG A 109 -1.95 11.68 -5.88
C ARG A 109 -2.42 10.52 -6.75
N VAL A 110 -3.64 10.08 -6.48
CA VAL A 110 -4.39 9.13 -7.31
C VAL A 110 -5.72 9.77 -7.71
N ARG A 111 -6.10 9.60 -8.97
CA ARG A 111 -7.42 10.01 -9.48
C ARG A 111 -8.31 8.79 -9.60
N CYS A 112 -9.42 8.80 -8.87
CA CYS A 112 -10.46 7.78 -8.91
C CYS A 112 -11.56 8.21 -9.87
N THR A 113 -11.82 7.41 -10.89
CA THR A 113 -13.00 7.51 -11.76
C THR A 113 -14.03 6.49 -11.31
N TYR A 114 -15.31 6.84 -11.33
CA TYR A 114 -16.36 5.95 -10.85
C TYR A 114 -17.23 5.49 -12.04
N PRO A 115 -17.70 4.23 -12.05
CA PRO A 115 -18.59 3.74 -13.11
C PRO A 115 -19.93 4.47 -13.16
N ASP A 116 -20.44 4.92 -12.00
CA ASP A 116 -21.66 5.71 -11.94
C ASP A 116 -21.36 7.18 -12.33
N PRO A 117 -21.94 7.70 -13.41
CA PRO A 117 -21.69 9.06 -13.87
C PRO A 117 -22.19 10.16 -12.90
N ALA A 118 -22.98 9.80 -11.89
CA ALA A 118 -23.34 10.72 -10.80
C ALA A 118 -22.12 11.11 -9.94
N PHE A 119 -21.05 10.30 -9.95
CA PHE A 119 -19.81 10.55 -9.22
C PHE A 119 -18.76 11.17 -10.14
N ALA A 120 -18.36 12.41 -9.83
CA ALA A 120 -17.28 13.07 -10.54
C ALA A 120 -15.93 12.42 -10.20
N PRO A 121 -14.96 12.39 -11.14
CA PRO A 121 -13.61 11.92 -10.82
C PRO A 121 -13.02 12.70 -9.63
N THR A 122 -12.52 11.98 -8.63
CA THR A 122 -12.04 12.56 -7.37
C THR A 122 -10.57 12.23 -7.18
N GLU A 123 -9.79 13.18 -6.68
CA GLU A 123 -8.37 12.99 -6.36
C GLU A 123 -8.17 12.73 -4.87
N PHE A 124 -7.30 11.78 -4.55
CA PHE A 124 -6.82 11.50 -3.20
C PHE A 124 -5.32 11.71 -3.14
N GLU A 125 -4.82 12.14 -1.98
CA GLU A 125 -3.40 12.27 -1.71
C GLU A 125 -2.80 10.92 -1.31
N ILE A 126 -1.57 10.64 -1.75
CA ILE A 126 -0.83 9.45 -1.39
C ILE A 126 0.02 9.75 -0.16
N ALA A 127 -0.20 9.00 0.92
CA ALA A 127 0.68 9.04 2.09
C ALA A 127 1.95 8.22 1.85
N HIS A 128 1.81 7.00 1.32
CA HIS A 128 2.94 6.17 0.91
C HIS A 128 2.51 5.05 -0.05
N ILE A 129 3.47 4.58 -0.84
CA ILE A 129 3.35 3.38 -1.67
C ILE A 129 4.55 2.51 -1.36
N ASP A 130 4.29 1.35 -0.77
CA ASP A 130 5.31 0.41 -0.33
C ASP A 130 5.10 -0.95 -0.98
N LEU A 131 6.19 -1.59 -1.39
CA LEU A 131 6.19 -2.93 -1.93
C LEU A 131 6.97 -3.84 -1.00
N TYR A 132 6.27 -4.77 -0.37
CA TYR A 132 6.83 -5.74 0.56
C TYR A 132 7.15 -7.02 -0.20
N PHE A 133 8.41 -7.43 -0.15
CA PHE A 133 8.88 -8.74 -0.61
C PHE A 133 9.16 -9.63 0.59
N PHE A 134 8.87 -10.92 0.43
CA PHE A 134 9.11 -11.92 1.46
C PHE A 134 10.15 -12.91 0.93
N PHE A 135 11.12 -13.30 1.76
CA PHE A 135 12.07 -14.34 1.39
C PHE A 135 11.36 -15.67 1.12
N ASP A 136 11.79 -16.37 0.07
CA ASP A 136 11.30 -17.68 -0.37
C ASP A 136 9.79 -17.77 -0.68
N LEU A 137 9.11 -16.63 -0.85
CA LEU A 137 7.73 -16.57 -1.33
C LEU A 137 7.65 -15.80 -2.65
N ASP A 138 6.95 -16.37 -3.62
CA ASP A 138 6.64 -15.72 -4.90
C ASP A 138 5.43 -14.78 -4.77
N ILE A 139 5.38 -14.01 -3.68
CA ILE A 139 4.33 -13.05 -3.36
C ILE A 139 4.99 -11.72 -2.97
N ALA A 140 4.47 -10.63 -3.50
CA ALA A 140 4.70 -9.29 -2.97
C ALA A 140 3.38 -8.70 -2.47
N VAL A 141 3.44 -7.78 -1.50
CA VAL A 141 2.27 -6.98 -1.11
C VAL A 141 2.52 -5.54 -1.53
N LEU A 142 1.68 -5.03 -2.43
CA LEU A 142 1.64 -3.61 -2.75
C LEU A 142 0.71 -2.93 -1.74
N ASN A 143 1.32 -2.14 -0.85
CA ASN A 143 0.64 -1.31 0.11
C ASN A 143 0.50 0.11 -0.46
N VAL A 144 -0.73 0.60 -0.58
CA VAL A 144 -1.02 1.97 -1.00
C VAL A 144 -1.85 2.62 0.08
N GLU A 145 -1.30 3.63 0.73
CA GLU A 145 -2.04 4.46 1.66
C GLU A 145 -2.41 5.78 1.01
N LEU A 146 -3.71 6.07 1.01
CA LEU A 146 -4.26 7.32 0.50
C LEU A 146 -5.14 8.01 1.53
N HIS A 147 -5.30 9.32 1.39
CA HIS A 147 -6.17 10.11 2.23
C HIS A 147 -6.80 11.30 1.50
N ALA A 148 -7.87 11.81 2.09
CA ALA A 148 -8.51 13.06 1.72
C ALA A 148 -9.11 13.72 2.96
N SER A 149 -9.35 15.02 2.88
CA SER A 149 -10.10 15.78 3.89
C SER A 149 -11.38 16.31 3.26
N ASP A 150 -12.39 16.51 4.10
CA ASP A 150 -13.67 17.11 3.71
C ASP A 150 -14.36 16.43 2.52
N ILE A 151 -14.30 15.09 2.46
CA ILE A 151 -14.92 14.29 1.41
C ILE A 151 -16.36 13.89 1.77
N ALA A 152 -17.26 13.87 0.81
CA ALA A 152 -18.61 13.35 1.01
C ALA A 152 -18.58 11.85 1.35
N LEU A 153 -19.41 11.44 2.31
CA LEU A 153 -19.49 10.07 2.81
C LEU A 153 -19.73 9.05 1.69
N GLU A 154 -20.55 9.40 0.70
CA GLU A 154 -20.86 8.53 -0.44
C GLU A 154 -19.62 8.24 -1.29
N TYR A 155 -18.78 9.26 -1.55
CA TYR A 155 -17.52 9.07 -2.27
C TYR A 155 -16.53 8.22 -1.47
N ALA A 156 -16.47 8.41 -0.14
CA ALA A 156 -15.63 7.57 0.71
C ALA A 156 -16.09 6.10 0.68
N GLN A 157 -17.41 5.86 0.73
CA GLN A 157 -17.98 4.51 0.67
C GLN A 157 -17.73 3.83 -0.68
N GLU A 158 -17.97 4.53 -1.79
CA GLU A 158 -17.70 4.02 -3.13
C GLU A 158 -16.21 3.72 -3.33
N THR A 159 -15.32 4.60 -2.86
CA THR A 159 -13.87 4.39 -2.93
C THR A 159 -13.44 3.19 -2.10
N LEU A 160 -13.92 3.09 -0.85
CA LEU A 160 -13.64 1.94 0.03
C LEU A 160 -14.04 0.62 -0.64
N PHE A 161 -15.23 0.59 -1.24
CA PHE A 161 -15.78 -0.62 -1.83
C PHE A 161 -15.08 -1.04 -3.13
N ARG A 162 -14.80 -0.08 -4.01
CA ARG A 162 -14.32 -0.35 -5.39
C ARG A 162 -12.81 -0.39 -5.52
N LEU A 163 -12.12 0.52 -4.84
CA LEU A 163 -10.66 0.60 -4.92
C LEU A 163 -9.99 -0.48 -4.06
N GLY A 164 -10.68 -1.03 -3.06
CA GLY A 164 -10.13 -2.05 -2.15
C GLY A 164 -9.61 -3.33 -2.82
N ARG A 165 -9.94 -3.59 -4.09
CA ARG A 165 -9.69 -4.87 -4.76
C ARG A 165 -8.49 -4.80 -5.70
N ALA A 166 -7.53 -5.69 -5.50
CA ALA A 166 -6.41 -5.89 -6.43
C ALA A 166 -6.87 -6.55 -7.75
N TYR A 167 -7.92 -7.38 -7.66
CA TYR A 167 -8.44 -8.17 -8.76
C TYR A 167 -9.98 -8.07 -8.79
N PRO A 168 -10.58 -7.98 -9.99
CA PRO A 168 -12.03 -7.93 -10.11
C PRO A 168 -12.68 -9.25 -9.70
N THR A 169 -13.89 -9.18 -9.16
CA THR A 169 -14.66 -10.38 -8.77
C THR A 169 -15.22 -11.14 -9.97
N TYR A 170 -15.45 -10.44 -11.07
CA TYR A 170 -15.95 -10.96 -12.32
C TYR A 170 -15.67 -9.94 -13.43
N TRP A 171 -15.92 -10.33 -14.68
CA TRP A 171 -15.80 -9.46 -15.85
C TRP A 171 -17.17 -9.22 -16.46
N GLU A 172 -17.49 -7.97 -16.77
CA GLU A 172 -18.70 -7.61 -17.50
C GLU A 172 -18.58 -8.02 -18.98
N PRO A 173 -19.70 -8.20 -19.71
CA PRO A 173 -19.67 -8.58 -21.13
C PRO A 173 -18.92 -7.60 -22.05
N ASN A 174 -18.79 -6.34 -21.63
CA ASN A 174 -18.03 -5.30 -22.33
C ASN A 174 -16.51 -5.33 -22.01
N GLY A 175 -16.07 -6.23 -21.11
CA GLY A 175 -14.68 -6.36 -20.68
C GLY A 175 -14.31 -5.53 -19.45
N ASP A 176 -15.25 -4.79 -18.86
CA ASP A 176 -14.98 -3.98 -17.68
C ASP A 176 -14.84 -4.85 -16.41
N PRO A 177 -13.97 -4.46 -15.47
CA PRO A 177 -13.82 -5.15 -14.20
C PRO A 177 -15.03 -4.90 -13.28
N GLY A 178 -15.71 -5.97 -12.88
CA GLY A 178 -16.86 -5.90 -11.98
C GLY A 178 -16.48 -5.41 -10.57
N HIS A 179 -17.25 -4.47 -10.03
CA HIS A 179 -17.04 -3.84 -8.72
C HIS A 179 -15.68 -3.16 -8.51
N CYS A 180 -15.05 -2.69 -9.59
CA CYS A 180 -13.86 -1.84 -9.54
C CYS A 180 -14.21 -0.38 -9.91
N LEU A 181 -13.21 0.51 -9.78
CA LEU A 181 -13.24 1.88 -10.30
C LEU A 181 -13.07 1.90 -11.83
#